data_AF-A0A538QUD1-F1
#
_entry.id   AF-A0A538QUD1-F1
#
_cell.length_a   1.000
_cell.length_b   1.000
_cell.length_c   1.000
_cell.angle_alpha   90.00
_cell.angle_beta   90.00
_cell.angle_gamma   90.00
#
_symmetry.space_group_name_H-M   'P 1'
#
loop_
_entity.id
_entity.type
_entity.pdbx_description
1 polymer ?
#
loop_
_entity_poly.entity_id
_entity_poly.type
_entity_poly.pdbx_seq_one_letter_code
_entity_poly.pdbx_strand_id
1 'polypeptide(L)'
;MSAAYFTKEHPDPRAVSFVTEAVRPGDELAVHLHLWKSLARASGVEPKLSPSYVTGTDKLYEFPDGDRGFDTDPDVYSVAELRALIRASRTLLERTHIAVSRSFRAGGYLATPKVLQAIRQDGYLVDSSATDHRQLDPRKDVFLTRRVQEVWPKVNTITQPFFADTQGQQVLEMPITATADYVTAADIASAFQAAGERLQKAPDRDVFVVLGCNQETAQDFAGRIAEAVEKLRGLAFADRLIFTTVEKAGALARSAVPAQ
;
A
#
# COMPACT_ATOMS: atom_id res chain seq x y z
N MET A 1 7.07 4.06 -1.07
CA MET A 1 7.61 5.30 -0.46
C MET A 1 6.82 6.51 -0.90
N SER A 2 6.49 7.43 0.01
CA SER A 2 5.83 8.68 -0.36
C SER A 2 6.80 9.63 -1.05
N ALA A 3 6.49 10.08 -2.27
CA ALA A 3 7.33 11.04 -2.98
C ALA A 3 7.21 12.48 -2.44
N ALA A 4 6.27 12.73 -1.52
CA ALA A 4 6.04 14.07 -0.98
C ALA A 4 7.23 14.61 -0.18
N TYR A 5 8.13 13.75 0.35
CA TYR A 5 9.36 14.19 1.03
C TYR A 5 10.25 15.06 0.13
N PHE A 6 10.15 14.91 -1.20
CA PHE A 6 10.93 15.68 -2.17
C PHE A 6 10.28 17.02 -2.56
N THR A 7 9.00 17.22 -2.22
CA THR A 7 8.20 18.34 -2.75
C THR A 7 7.74 19.33 -1.70
N LYS A 8 7.93 19.04 -0.40
CA LYS A 8 7.59 19.95 0.71
C LYS A 8 8.17 21.35 0.47
N GLU A 9 7.56 22.37 1.05
CA GLU A 9 8.01 23.77 0.92
C GLU A 9 9.49 23.95 1.33
N HIS A 10 9.89 23.19 2.35
CA HIS A 10 11.29 22.97 2.72
C HIS A 10 11.61 21.49 2.55
N PRO A 11 12.02 21.02 1.35
CA PRO A 11 12.36 19.63 1.13
C PRO A 11 13.47 19.20 2.09
N ASP A 12 13.35 18.02 2.70
CA ASP A 12 14.44 17.49 3.53
C ASP A 12 15.65 17.27 2.60
N PRO A 13 16.79 17.96 2.81
CA PRO A 13 17.99 17.75 1.98
C PRO A 13 18.50 16.31 2.06
N ARG A 14 18.08 15.53 3.07
CA ARG A 14 18.41 14.12 3.26
C ARG A 14 17.38 13.18 2.66
N ALA A 15 16.32 13.64 1.99
CA ALA A 15 15.28 12.76 1.45
C ALA A 15 15.84 11.66 0.53
N VAL A 16 16.82 12.00 -0.32
CA VAL A 16 17.50 11.00 -1.17
C VAL A 16 18.27 10.00 -0.31
N SER A 17 19.16 10.49 0.57
CA SER A 17 20.02 9.62 1.38
C SER A 17 19.19 8.71 2.30
N PHE A 18 18.13 9.26 2.89
CA PHE A 18 17.18 8.53 3.75
C PHE A 18 16.55 7.35 3.02
N VAL A 19 16.08 7.54 1.77
CA VAL A 19 15.52 6.43 0.98
C VAL A 19 16.61 5.43 0.60
N THR A 20 17.79 5.89 0.17
CA THR A 20 18.88 5.00 -0.23
C THR A 20 19.46 4.18 0.94
N GLU A 21 19.45 4.71 2.15
CA GLU A 21 19.89 4.01 3.36
C GLU A 21 18.84 3.00 3.86
N ALA A 22 17.55 3.27 3.60
CA ALA A 22 16.46 2.39 4.00
C ALA A 22 16.30 1.17 3.08
N VAL A 23 16.57 1.31 1.78
CA VAL A 23 16.37 0.24 0.78
C VAL A 23 17.66 -0.56 0.61
N ARG A 24 17.62 -1.86 0.96
CA ARG A 24 18.76 -2.77 0.89
C ARG A 24 18.74 -3.61 -0.39
N PRO A 25 19.88 -4.25 -0.75
CA PRO A 25 19.90 -5.21 -1.86
C PRO A 25 18.85 -6.32 -1.68
N GLY A 26 17.97 -6.46 -2.66
CA GLY A 26 16.87 -7.44 -2.63
C GLY A 26 15.51 -6.85 -2.24
N ASP A 27 15.49 -5.66 -1.64
CA ASP A 27 14.27 -4.91 -1.37
C ASP A 27 13.68 -4.31 -2.66
N GLU A 28 12.46 -3.80 -2.54
CA GLU A 28 11.72 -3.16 -3.61
C GLU A 28 11.39 -1.71 -3.24
N LEU A 29 11.67 -0.77 -4.16
CA LEU A 29 11.20 0.61 -4.05
C LEU A 29 9.97 0.82 -4.94
N ALA A 30 8.82 1.09 -4.34
CA ALA A 30 7.56 1.32 -5.04
C ALA A 30 6.96 2.71 -4.75
N VAL A 31 6.08 3.19 -5.63
CA VAL A 31 5.32 4.43 -5.39
C VAL A 31 4.25 4.20 -4.33
N HIS A 32 4.24 5.06 -3.30
CA HIS A 32 3.14 5.18 -2.35
C HIS A 32 2.55 6.59 -2.45
N LEU A 33 1.27 6.71 -2.78
CA LEU A 33 0.68 8.02 -3.13
C LEU A 33 -0.29 8.53 -2.07
N HIS A 34 0.10 9.60 -1.39
CA HIS A 34 -0.83 10.53 -0.73
C HIS A 34 -0.93 11.81 -1.55
N LEU A 35 -2.09 12.48 -1.53
CA LEU A 35 -2.44 13.59 -2.43
C LEU A 35 -1.99 14.95 -1.89
N TRP A 36 -0.76 14.99 -1.39
CA TRP A 36 -0.17 16.18 -0.80
C TRP A 36 -0.26 17.38 -1.76
N LYS A 37 -0.65 18.53 -1.22
CA LYS A 37 -0.72 19.81 -1.93
C LYS A 37 0.62 20.15 -2.58
N SER A 38 1.71 19.92 -1.86
CA SER A 38 3.06 20.11 -2.38
C SER A 38 3.36 19.24 -3.60
N LEU A 39 2.98 17.96 -3.56
CA LEU A 39 3.14 17.02 -4.68
C LEU A 39 2.25 17.42 -5.87
N ALA A 40 0.99 17.81 -5.62
CA ALA A 40 0.09 18.28 -6.67
C ALA A 40 0.67 19.49 -7.42
N ARG A 41 1.16 20.50 -6.69
CA ARG A 41 1.86 21.65 -7.28
C ARG A 41 3.09 21.23 -8.08
N ALA A 42 3.93 20.36 -7.52
CA ALA A 42 5.12 19.85 -8.21
C ALA A 42 4.79 19.04 -9.48
N SER A 43 3.57 18.48 -9.56
CA SER A 43 3.06 17.72 -10.70
C SER A 43 2.32 18.58 -11.72
N GLY A 44 2.20 19.89 -11.50
CA GLY A 44 1.42 20.80 -12.33
C GLY A 44 -0.10 20.60 -12.22
N VAL A 45 -0.56 19.96 -11.13
CA VAL A 45 -1.97 19.70 -10.84
C VAL A 45 -2.46 20.69 -9.77
N GLU A 46 -3.67 21.23 -9.94
CA GLU A 46 -4.28 22.07 -8.92
C GLU A 46 -4.61 21.24 -7.68
N PRO A 47 -4.08 21.59 -6.49
CA PRO A 47 -4.36 20.85 -5.27
C PRO A 47 -5.85 20.84 -4.93
N LYS A 48 -6.43 19.65 -4.75
CA LYS A 48 -7.75 19.48 -4.17
C LYS A 48 -7.58 19.34 -2.66
N LEU A 49 -8.25 20.20 -1.90
CA LEU A 49 -8.10 20.27 -0.44
C LEU A 49 -9.35 19.82 0.33
N SER A 50 -10.18 19.00 -0.30
CA SER A 50 -11.39 18.38 0.28
C SER A 50 -11.93 17.29 -0.66
N PRO A 51 -12.77 16.36 -0.16
CA PRO A 51 -13.03 16.10 1.26
C PRO A 51 -11.90 15.29 1.89
N SER A 52 -11.86 15.28 3.23
CA SER A 52 -10.99 14.40 4.01
C SER A 52 -11.62 13.02 4.18
N TYR A 53 -10.88 11.97 3.81
CA TYR A 53 -11.31 10.59 4.12
C TYR A 53 -11.05 10.20 5.59
N VAL A 54 -10.24 10.97 6.33
CA VAL A 54 -9.96 10.68 7.75
C VAL A 54 -10.92 11.41 8.68
N THR A 55 -11.20 12.69 8.41
CA THR A 55 -12.07 13.51 9.26
C THR A 55 -13.55 13.44 8.84
N GLY A 56 -13.84 13.00 7.61
CA GLY A 56 -15.19 12.99 7.07
C GLY A 56 -15.76 14.39 6.81
N THR A 57 -14.90 15.42 6.76
CA THR A 57 -15.25 16.82 6.55
C THR A 57 -14.42 17.43 5.41
N ASP A 58 -14.71 18.66 5.02
CA ASP A 58 -13.87 19.42 4.08
C ASP A 58 -12.56 19.93 4.70
N LYS A 59 -12.33 19.69 6.01
CA LYS A 59 -11.11 20.10 6.69
C LYS A 59 -10.10 18.96 6.70
N LEU A 60 -9.04 19.14 5.90
CA LEU A 60 -7.85 18.29 5.92
C LEU A 60 -6.97 18.53 7.12
N TYR A 61 -6.19 17.51 7.49
CA TYR A 61 -5.05 17.69 8.37
C TYR A 61 -4.03 18.68 7.80
N GLU A 62 -3.38 19.36 8.72
CA GLU A 62 -2.28 20.29 8.45
C GLU A 62 -1.10 19.85 9.30
N PHE A 63 0.04 19.67 8.64
CA PHE A 63 1.25 19.20 9.27
C PHE A 63 2.11 20.39 9.74
N PRO A 64 3.10 20.18 10.63
CA PRO A 64 3.92 21.27 11.15
C PRO A 64 4.67 22.10 10.09
N ASP A 65 4.87 21.52 8.90
CA ASP A 65 5.46 22.18 7.72
C ASP A 65 4.43 23.02 6.91
N GLY A 66 3.19 23.12 7.37
CA GLY A 66 2.09 23.82 6.68
C GLY A 66 1.53 23.08 5.46
N ASP A 67 2.04 21.88 5.15
CA ASP A 67 1.54 21.08 4.03
C ASP A 67 0.24 20.36 4.41
N ARG A 68 -0.59 20.14 3.39
CA ARG A 68 -1.94 19.56 3.51
C ARG A 68 -2.16 18.57 2.37
N GLY A 69 -3.23 17.79 2.41
CA GLY A 69 -3.58 16.86 1.32
C GLY A 69 -3.22 15.40 1.60
N PHE A 70 -2.59 15.12 2.74
CA PHE A 70 -2.33 13.76 3.21
C PHE A 70 -3.59 12.89 3.17
N ASP A 71 -4.70 13.46 3.65
CA ASP A 71 -5.97 12.78 3.89
C ASP A 71 -7.06 13.15 2.86
N THR A 72 -6.69 13.71 1.70
CA THR A 72 -7.67 14.00 0.64
C THR A 72 -8.17 12.72 -0.02
N ASP A 73 -9.48 12.62 -0.24
CA ASP A 73 -10.07 11.48 -0.97
C ASP A 73 -9.64 11.51 -2.45
N PRO A 74 -9.07 10.43 -3.01
CA PRO A 74 -8.62 10.40 -4.40
C PRO A 74 -9.73 10.56 -5.44
N ASP A 75 -11.00 10.31 -5.11
CA ASP A 75 -12.08 10.40 -6.08
C ASP A 75 -12.37 11.83 -6.57
N VAL A 76 -11.84 12.86 -5.89
CA VAL A 76 -11.95 14.25 -6.35
C VAL A 76 -11.01 14.61 -7.50
N TYR A 77 -9.98 13.79 -7.73
CA TYR A 77 -9.10 13.94 -8.88
C TYR A 77 -9.66 13.16 -10.07
N SER A 78 -9.42 13.69 -11.27
CA SER A 78 -9.61 12.96 -12.51
C SER A 78 -8.50 11.91 -12.70
N VAL A 79 -8.73 10.92 -13.56
CA VAL A 79 -7.71 9.92 -13.93
C VAL A 79 -6.46 10.59 -14.51
N ALA A 80 -6.62 11.66 -15.30
CA ALA A 80 -5.49 12.39 -15.88
C ALA A 80 -4.64 13.09 -14.82
N GLU A 81 -5.26 13.74 -13.83
CA GLU A 81 -4.56 14.36 -12.70
C GLU A 81 -3.86 13.31 -11.83
N LEU A 82 -4.52 12.19 -11.53
CA LEU A 82 -3.93 11.07 -10.80
C LEU A 82 -2.68 10.53 -11.51
N ARG A 83 -2.72 10.36 -12.83
CA ARG A 83 -1.55 9.95 -13.62
C ARG A 83 -0.40 10.95 -13.53
N ALA A 84 -0.70 12.25 -13.60
CA ALA A 84 0.32 13.28 -13.43
C ALA A 84 1.01 13.18 -12.06
N LEU A 85 0.23 13.00 -10.99
CA LEU A 85 0.75 12.78 -9.62
C LEU A 85 1.60 11.51 -9.50
N ILE A 86 1.15 10.39 -10.10
CA ILE A 86 1.86 9.10 -10.09
C ILE A 86 3.20 9.20 -10.83
N ARG A 87 3.22 9.84 -12.01
CA ARG A 87 4.44 10.03 -12.81
C ARG A 87 5.44 10.93 -12.13
N ALA A 88 4.98 12.04 -11.55
CA ALA A 88 5.82 12.93 -10.78
C ALA A 88 6.42 12.19 -9.57
N SER A 89 5.60 11.41 -8.85
CA SER A 89 6.07 10.60 -7.72
C SER A 89 7.16 9.62 -8.13
N ARG A 90 6.96 8.91 -9.23
CA ARG A 90 7.96 7.99 -9.78
C ARG A 90 9.26 8.71 -10.15
N THR A 91 9.15 9.81 -10.89
CA THR A 91 10.31 10.63 -11.32
C THR A 91 11.12 11.14 -10.12
N LEU A 92 10.45 11.53 -9.03
CA LEU A 92 11.11 11.98 -7.80
C LEU A 92 11.86 10.83 -7.12
N LEU A 93 11.26 9.63 -7.05
CA LEU A 93 11.91 8.45 -6.49
C LEU A 93 13.11 7.98 -7.33
N GLU A 94 13.06 8.15 -8.65
CA GLU A 94 14.18 7.81 -9.55
C GLU A 94 15.45 8.64 -9.28
N ARG A 95 15.35 9.77 -8.55
CA ARG A 95 16.52 10.54 -8.06
C ARG A 95 17.39 9.76 -7.06
N THR A 96 16.87 8.68 -6.48
CA THR A 96 17.62 7.79 -5.59
C THR A 96 18.56 6.86 -6.36
N HIS A 97 18.45 6.80 -7.69
CA HIS A 97 19.13 5.84 -8.56
C HIS A 97 18.82 4.37 -8.26
N ILE A 98 17.80 4.11 -7.43
CA ILE A 98 17.22 2.78 -7.22
C ILE A 98 16.08 2.60 -8.22
N ALA A 99 16.02 1.41 -8.84
CA ALA A 99 14.95 1.08 -9.76
C ALA A 99 13.60 1.11 -9.02
N VAL A 100 12.68 1.95 -9.51
CA VAL A 100 11.31 2.00 -9.00
C VAL A 100 10.51 0.86 -9.65
N SER A 101 9.91 0.01 -8.84
CA SER A 101 9.16 -1.17 -9.30
C SER A 101 7.87 -0.80 -10.04
N ARG A 102 7.16 -1.81 -10.52
CA ARG A 102 5.81 -1.68 -11.12
C ARG A 102 4.69 -2.06 -10.14
N SER A 103 4.99 -2.09 -8.84
CA SER A 103 3.97 -2.16 -7.80
C SER A 103 3.61 -0.76 -7.28
N PHE A 104 2.41 -0.64 -6.72
CA PHE A 104 1.84 0.61 -6.23
C PHE A 104 1.13 0.38 -4.88
N ARG A 105 1.00 1.45 -4.10
CA ARG A 105 0.11 1.50 -2.93
C ARG A 105 -0.51 2.87 -2.77
N ALA A 106 -1.83 2.94 -2.71
CA ALA A 106 -2.57 4.17 -2.39
C ALA A 106 -2.44 4.53 -0.91
N GLY A 107 -2.32 5.83 -0.64
CA GLY A 107 -2.49 6.41 0.68
C GLY A 107 -3.88 6.11 1.24
N GLY A 108 -3.95 5.86 2.54
CA GLY A 108 -5.20 5.51 3.21
C GLY A 108 -5.87 4.25 2.67
N TYR A 109 -5.14 3.37 1.97
CA TYR A 109 -5.68 2.16 1.35
C TYR A 109 -6.70 2.43 0.23
N LEU A 110 -6.79 3.66 -0.28
CA LEU A 110 -7.86 4.09 -1.19
C LEU A 110 -7.47 3.99 -2.66
N ALA A 111 -7.13 2.79 -3.16
CA ALA A 111 -7.03 2.60 -4.61
C ALA A 111 -8.43 2.46 -5.22
N THR A 112 -9.13 3.59 -5.33
CA THR A 112 -10.45 3.65 -5.95
C THR A 112 -10.38 3.29 -7.43
N PRO A 113 -11.51 3.04 -8.13
CA PRO A 113 -11.50 2.70 -9.54
C PRO A 113 -10.71 3.69 -10.42
N LYS A 114 -10.74 4.99 -10.09
CA LYS A 114 -9.96 6.02 -10.81
C LYS A 114 -8.46 5.88 -10.57
N VAL A 115 -8.04 5.54 -9.35
CA VAL A 115 -6.63 5.30 -9.00
C VAL A 115 -6.12 4.05 -9.71
N LEU A 116 -6.87 2.94 -9.62
CA LEU A 116 -6.52 1.69 -10.30
C LEU A 116 -6.39 1.89 -11.83
N GLN A 117 -7.32 2.64 -12.42
CA GLN A 117 -7.23 3.04 -13.82
C GLN A 117 -5.98 3.88 -14.12
N ALA A 118 -5.68 4.87 -13.29
CA ALA A 118 -4.52 5.74 -13.46
C ALA A 118 -3.20 4.95 -13.41
N ILE A 119 -3.00 4.11 -12.39
CA ILE A 119 -1.77 3.31 -12.26
C ILE A 119 -1.65 2.31 -13.42
N ARG A 120 -2.76 1.71 -13.86
CA ARG A 120 -2.71 0.76 -14.97
C ARG A 120 -2.28 1.42 -16.27
N GLN A 121 -2.85 2.59 -16.57
CA GLN A 121 -2.50 3.39 -17.75
C GLN A 121 -1.05 3.90 -17.73
N ASP A 122 -0.40 3.89 -16.57
CA ASP A 122 1.00 4.27 -16.40
C ASP A 122 1.93 3.06 -16.18
N GLY A 123 1.45 1.86 -16.47
CA GLY A 123 2.28 0.66 -16.59
C GLY A 123 2.50 -0.12 -15.30
N TYR A 124 1.84 0.26 -14.20
CA TYR A 124 1.82 -0.55 -13.00
C TYR A 124 1.06 -1.86 -13.25
N LEU A 125 1.53 -2.91 -12.60
CA LEU A 125 1.07 -4.29 -12.79
C LEU A 125 0.45 -4.87 -11.53
N VAL A 126 0.85 -4.33 -10.37
CA VAL A 126 0.45 -4.80 -9.06
C VAL A 126 0.03 -3.59 -8.22
N ASP A 127 -1.09 -3.68 -7.52
CA ASP A 127 -1.48 -2.80 -6.42
C ASP A 127 -1.49 -3.60 -5.12
N SER A 128 -1.19 -2.94 -4.01
CA SER A 128 -1.25 -3.52 -2.66
C SER A 128 -1.86 -2.51 -1.70
N SER A 129 -3.10 -2.13 -2.02
CA SER A 129 -3.87 -1.15 -1.26
C SER A 129 -5.05 -1.78 -0.55
N ALA A 130 -5.62 -2.84 -1.11
CA ALA A 130 -6.74 -3.56 -0.52
C ALA A 130 -6.43 -4.06 0.88
N THR A 131 -7.32 -3.80 1.83
CA THR A 131 -7.19 -4.25 3.21
C THR A 131 -8.56 -4.52 3.82
N ASP A 132 -8.59 -5.34 4.86
CA ASP A 132 -9.79 -5.53 5.68
C ASP A 132 -10.01 -4.29 6.56
N HIS A 133 -11.08 -3.55 6.32
CA HIS A 133 -11.45 -2.38 7.13
C HIS A 133 -11.57 -2.71 8.63
N ARG A 134 -11.88 -3.96 9.00
CA ARG A 134 -12.02 -4.38 10.40
C ARG A 134 -10.70 -4.45 11.16
N GLN A 135 -9.57 -4.36 10.47
CA GLN A 135 -8.26 -4.27 11.10
C GLN A 135 -7.89 -2.86 11.54
N LEU A 136 -8.55 -1.83 11.02
CA LEU A 136 -8.31 -0.44 11.42
C LEU A 136 -8.97 -0.20 12.79
N ASP A 137 -8.51 0.80 13.54
CA ASP A 137 -9.13 1.14 14.84
C ASP A 137 -10.40 1.97 14.57
N PRO A 138 -11.62 1.38 14.64
CA PRO A 138 -12.83 2.10 14.28
C PRO A 138 -13.16 3.21 15.27
N ARG A 139 -12.51 3.28 16.45
CA ARG A 139 -12.73 4.36 17.42
C ARG A 139 -11.93 5.61 17.07
N LYS A 140 -10.81 5.45 16.37
CA LYS A 140 -9.93 6.55 15.93
C LYS A 140 -10.15 6.90 14.46
N ASP A 141 -10.46 5.89 13.65
CA ASP A 141 -10.44 5.97 12.20
C ASP A 141 -11.83 5.71 11.60
N VAL A 142 -12.91 6.22 12.23
CA VAL A 142 -14.31 5.93 11.83
C VAL A 142 -14.54 6.16 10.32
N PHE A 143 -14.12 7.31 9.80
CA PHE A 143 -14.38 7.68 8.41
C PHE A 143 -13.47 6.92 7.44
N LEU A 144 -12.19 6.75 7.79
CA LEU A 144 -11.27 5.94 7.00
C LEU A 144 -11.77 4.49 6.93
N THR A 145 -12.20 3.91 8.05
CA THR A 145 -12.75 2.55 8.13
C THR A 145 -13.96 2.40 7.19
N ARG A 146 -14.90 3.34 7.24
CA ARG A 146 -16.05 3.36 6.32
C ARG A 146 -15.58 3.46 4.87
N ARG A 147 -14.63 4.34 4.59
CA ARG A 147 -14.16 4.57 3.22
C ARG A 147 -13.43 3.35 2.64
N VAL A 148 -12.61 2.68 3.45
CA VAL A 148 -11.98 1.40 3.10
C VAL A 148 -13.03 0.33 2.85
N GLN A 149 -14.09 0.26 3.65
CA GLN A 149 -15.20 -0.66 3.43
C GLN A 149 -15.93 -0.41 2.11
N GLU A 150 -16.11 0.84 1.71
CA GLU A 150 -16.72 1.21 0.43
C GLU A 150 -15.87 0.80 -0.78
N VAL A 151 -14.55 1.01 -0.70
CA VAL A 151 -13.61 0.67 -1.78
C VAL A 151 -13.39 -0.85 -1.85
N TRP A 152 -13.28 -1.52 -0.69
CA TRP A 152 -12.92 -2.94 -0.57
C TRP A 152 -13.95 -3.77 0.22
N PRO A 153 -15.22 -3.83 -0.19
CA PRO A 153 -16.30 -4.40 0.64
C PRO A 153 -16.17 -5.91 0.88
N LYS A 154 -15.39 -6.62 0.05
CA LYS A 154 -15.24 -8.08 0.09
C LYS A 154 -13.87 -8.53 0.58
N VAL A 155 -12.95 -7.61 0.83
CA VAL A 155 -11.59 -7.93 1.25
C VAL A 155 -11.57 -8.24 2.73
N ASN A 156 -10.89 -9.32 3.08
CA ASN A 156 -10.69 -9.78 4.44
C ASN A 156 -9.27 -10.35 4.63
N THR A 157 -8.94 -10.74 5.85
CA THR A 157 -7.61 -11.21 6.24
C THR A 157 -7.13 -12.49 5.54
N ILE A 158 -8.00 -13.21 4.82
CA ILE A 158 -7.64 -14.42 4.07
C ILE A 158 -7.83 -14.26 2.55
N THR A 159 -8.18 -13.06 2.09
CA THR A 159 -8.30 -12.77 0.66
C THR A 159 -6.96 -12.99 -0.02
N GLN A 160 -6.98 -13.77 -1.10
CA GLN A 160 -5.81 -14.05 -1.94
C GLN A 160 -5.77 -13.11 -3.14
N PRO A 161 -4.64 -13.00 -3.85
CA PRO A 161 -4.52 -12.09 -4.99
C PRO A 161 -5.64 -12.25 -6.02
N PHE A 162 -6.10 -11.13 -6.56
CA PHE A 162 -7.19 -11.10 -7.55
C PHE A 162 -6.96 -9.96 -8.55
N PHE A 163 -7.52 -10.09 -9.76
CA PHE A 163 -7.50 -9.00 -10.72
C PHE A 163 -8.63 -8.00 -10.45
N ALA A 164 -8.28 -6.73 -10.30
CA ALA A 164 -9.24 -5.63 -10.25
C ALA A 164 -9.41 -5.04 -11.66
N ASP A 165 -10.67 -4.87 -12.09
CA ASP A 165 -10.98 -4.26 -13.39
C ASP A 165 -10.76 -2.74 -13.37
N THR A 166 -10.19 -2.24 -14.46
CA THR A 166 -9.79 -0.85 -14.68
C THR A 166 -10.29 -0.35 -16.03
N GLN A 167 -11.60 -0.50 -16.29
CA GLN A 167 -12.25 -0.16 -17.56
C GLN A 167 -11.66 -0.94 -18.74
N GLY A 168 -11.59 -2.27 -18.63
CA GLY A 168 -11.13 -3.16 -19.71
C GLY A 168 -9.64 -3.46 -19.71
N GLN A 169 -8.92 -3.01 -18.68
CA GLN A 169 -7.59 -3.51 -18.31
C GLN A 169 -7.65 -4.05 -16.89
N GLN A 170 -6.62 -4.80 -16.46
CA GLN A 170 -6.57 -5.37 -15.12
C GLN A 170 -5.25 -5.07 -14.42
N VAL A 171 -5.34 -4.74 -13.13
CA VAL A 171 -4.22 -4.69 -12.19
C VAL A 171 -4.37 -5.88 -11.24
N LEU A 172 -3.27 -6.56 -10.92
CA LEU A 172 -3.31 -7.57 -9.87
C LEU A 172 -3.31 -6.86 -8.51
N GLU A 173 -4.34 -7.09 -7.71
CA GLU A 173 -4.34 -6.72 -6.30
C GLU A 173 -3.62 -7.79 -5.49
N MET A 174 -2.70 -7.35 -4.63
CA MET A 174 -2.04 -8.13 -3.58
C MET A 174 -2.53 -7.61 -2.22
N PRO A 175 -3.66 -8.14 -1.70
CA PRO A 175 -4.32 -7.58 -0.53
C PRO A 175 -3.46 -7.68 0.71
N ILE A 176 -3.45 -6.61 1.50
CA ILE A 176 -2.77 -6.56 2.78
C ILE A 176 -3.52 -7.46 3.76
N THR A 177 -2.81 -8.47 4.23
CA THR A 177 -3.31 -9.48 5.15
C THR A 177 -3.34 -8.95 6.58
N ALA A 178 -2.32 -8.19 6.97
CA ALA A 178 -2.18 -7.59 8.29
C ALA A 178 -1.27 -6.36 8.23
N THR A 179 -1.60 -5.30 8.96
CA THR A 179 -0.71 -4.14 9.14
C THR A 179 -0.29 -4.03 10.59
N ALA A 180 1.02 -4.16 10.86
CA ALA A 180 1.58 -4.29 12.20
C ALA A 180 1.22 -3.11 13.13
N ASP A 181 0.99 -1.93 12.56
CA ASP A 181 0.51 -0.74 13.23
C ASP A 181 -0.80 -0.96 14.00
N TYR A 182 -1.73 -1.70 13.39
CA TYR A 182 -3.11 -1.82 13.85
C TYR A 182 -3.42 -3.15 14.52
N VAL A 183 -2.58 -4.17 14.31
CA VAL A 183 -2.84 -5.53 14.82
C VAL A 183 -1.74 -6.03 15.76
N THR A 184 -2.04 -7.08 16.52
CA THR A 184 -1.08 -7.72 17.43
C THR A 184 -0.22 -8.76 16.71
N ALA A 185 0.87 -9.20 17.34
CA ALA A 185 1.66 -10.33 16.83
C ALA A 185 0.84 -11.64 16.73
N ALA A 186 -0.16 -11.83 17.59
CA ALA A 186 -1.05 -12.99 17.54
C ALA A 186 -1.98 -12.94 16.32
N ASP A 187 -2.47 -11.76 15.95
CA ASP A 187 -3.29 -11.58 14.74
C ASP A 187 -2.47 -11.86 13.48
N ILE A 188 -1.22 -11.37 13.43
CA ILE A 188 -0.29 -11.66 12.32
C ILE A 188 -0.06 -13.17 12.23
N ALA A 189 0.30 -13.83 13.34
CA ALA A 189 0.53 -15.28 13.37
C ALA A 189 -0.71 -16.08 12.93
N SER A 190 -1.90 -15.64 13.34
CA SER A 190 -3.17 -16.27 12.95
C SER A 190 -3.41 -16.19 11.44
N ALA A 191 -3.00 -15.10 10.79
CA ALA A 191 -3.12 -14.96 9.35
C ALA A 191 -2.19 -15.94 8.60
N PHE A 192 -0.96 -16.14 9.09
CA PHE A 192 -0.06 -17.17 8.54
C PHE A 192 -0.59 -18.59 8.78
N GLN A 193 -1.18 -18.87 9.94
CA GLN A 193 -1.81 -20.16 10.21
C GLN A 193 -2.96 -20.44 9.24
N ALA A 194 -3.85 -19.47 9.01
CA ALA A 194 -4.92 -19.58 8.02
C ALA A 194 -4.37 -19.83 6.59
N ALA A 195 -3.27 -19.18 6.23
CA ALA A 195 -2.58 -19.44 4.97
C ALA A 195 -1.99 -20.86 4.91
N GLY A 196 -1.41 -21.35 6.01
CA GLY A 196 -0.92 -22.72 6.14
C GLY A 196 -2.02 -23.77 6.00
N GLU A 197 -3.18 -23.56 6.62
CA GLU A 197 -4.36 -24.43 6.47
C GLU A 197 -4.85 -24.45 5.02
N ARG A 198 -4.82 -23.30 4.33
CA ARG A 198 -5.17 -23.21 2.91
C ARG A 198 -4.17 -23.98 2.04
N LEU A 199 -2.89 -23.85 2.34
CA LEU A 199 -1.82 -24.57 1.65
C LEU A 199 -1.94 -26.09 1.85
N GLN A 200 -2.32 -26.56 3.04
CA GLN A 200 -2.56 -27.98 3.27
C GLN A 200 -3.70 -28.55 2.41
N LYS A 201 -4.75 -27.75 2.17
CA LYS A 201 -5.88 -28.13 1.30
C LYS A 201 -5.54 -28.12 -0.20
N ALA A 202 -4.51 -27.37 -0.59
CA ALA A 202 -4.05 -27.24 -1.98
C ALA A 202 -2.52 -27.11 -2.02
N PRO A 203 -1.77 -28.20 -1.78
CA PRO A 203 -0.33 -28.15 -1.55
C PRO A 203 0.47 -27.68 -2.77
N ASP A 204 -0.10 -27.79 -3.97
CA ASP A 204 0.52 -27.38 -5.23
C ASP A 204 0.20 -25.93 -5.64
N ARG A 205 -0.49 -25.16 -4.78
CA ARG A 205 -0.81 -23.76 -5.04
C ARG A 205 -0.09 -22.84 -4.07
N ASP A 206 0.48 -21.77 -4.61
CA ASP A 206 1.00 -20.68 -3.79
C ASP A 206 -0.12 -20.01 -3.00
N VAL A 207 0.17 -19.70 -1.74
CA VAL A 207 -0.69 -18.92 -0.84
C VAL A 207 0.10 -17.71 -0.37
N PHE A 208 -0.50 -16.54 -0.51
CA PHE A 208 0.15 -15.25 -0.29
C PHE A 208 -0.34 -14.62 1.01
N VAL A 209 0.59 -14.04 1.76
CA VAL A 209 0.35 -13.22 2.95
C VAL A 209 1.15 -11.93 2.76
N VAL A 210 0.48 -10.78 2.84
CA VAL A 210 1.13 -9.47 2.70
C VAL A 210 1.07 -8.75 4.04
N LEU A 211 2.24 -8.38 4.57
CA LEU A 211 2.35 -7.61 5.81
C LEU A 211 2.65 -6.15 5.50
N GLY A 212 1.88 -5.24 6.09
CA GLY A 212 2.13 -3.81 6.09
C GLY A 212 2.82 -3.34 7.37
N CYS A 213 3.66 -2.32 7.25
CA CYS A 213 4.15 -1.53 8.39
C CYS A 213 4.48 -0.12 7.90
N ASN A 214 4.09 0.90 8.65
CA ASN A 214 4.50 2.28 8.38
C ASN A 214 5.94 2.51 8.84
N GLN A 215 6.72 3.22 8.03
CA GLN A 215 8.12 3.50 8.38
C GLN A 215 8.20 4.41 9.61
N GLU A 216 7.28 5.36 9.74
CA GLU A 216 7.23 6.35 10.80
C GLU A 216 7.04 5.73 12.19
N THR A 217 6.45 4.55 12.25
CA THR A 217 6.06 3.81 13.45
C THR A 217 6.74 2.44 13.54
N ALA A 218 7.60 2.11 12.57
CA ALA A 218 8.28 0.82 12.49
C ALA A 218 9.10 0.54 13.75
N GLN A 219 9.70 1.57 14.37
CA GLN A 219 10.42 1.40 15.64
C GLN A 219 9.53 0.84 16.76
N ASP A 220 8.24 1.21 16.77
CA ASP A 220 7.30 0.81 17.81
C ASP A 220 6.63 -0.54 17.49
N PHE A 221 6.44 -0.86 16.21
CA PHE A 221 5.59 -1.98 15.78
C PHE A 221 6.29 -3.09 15.00
N ALA A 222 7.49 -2.88 14.45
CA ALA A 222 8.20 -3.93 13.71
C ALA A 222 8.53 -5.15 14.60
N GLY A 223 8.69 -4.94 15.91
CA GLY A 223 8.83 -6.04 16.87
C GLY A 223 7.67 -7.04 16.86
N ARG A 224 6.46 -6.59 16.51
CA ARG A 224 5.28 -7.47 16.38
C ARG A 224 5.43 -8.45 15.22
N ILE A 225 6.07 -8.03 14.12
CA ILE A 225 6.35 -8.91 12.97
C ILE A 225 7.38 -9.97 13.40
N ALA A 226 8.45 -9.57 14.07
CA ALA A 226 9.46 -10.51 14.56
C ALA A 226 8.84 -11.52 15.54
N GLU A 227 8.06 -11.07 16.52
CA GLU A 227 7.36 -11.95 17.46
C GLU A 227 6.40 -12.90 16.74
N ALA A 228 5.68 -12.44 15.72
CA ALA A 228 4.82 -13.29 14.93
C ALA A 228 5.61 -14.36 14.19
N VAL A 229 6.73 -14.03 13.55
CA VAL A 229 7.60 -15.01 12.86
C VAL A 229 8.14 -16.05 13.82
N GLU A 230 8.54 -15.66 15.04
CA GLU A 230 8.97 -16.61 16.07
C GLU A 230 7.86 -17.61 16.44
N LYS A 231 6.59 -17.15 16.50
CA LYS A 231 5.43 -18.04 16.73
C LYS A 231 5.16 -19.02 15.59
N LEU A 232 5.69 -18.78 14.39
CA LEU A 232 5.55 -19.69 13.25
C LEU A 232 6.58 -20.82 13.27
N ARG A 233 7.65 -20.71 14.08
CA ARG A 233 8.68 -21.75 14.16
C ARG A 233 8.07 -23.07 14.63
N GLY A 234 8.42 -24.16 13.95
CA GLY A 234 7.93 -25.51 14.25
C GLY A 234 6.54 -25.85 13.71
N LEU A 235 5.86 -24.91 13.04
CA LEU A 235 4.64 -25.23 12.29
C LEU A 235 4.99 -26.01 11.02
N ALA A 236 4.12 -26.95 10.63
CA ALA A 236 4.36 -27.85 9.49
C ALA A 236 4.61 -27.15 8.14
N PHE A 237 4.17 -25.90 7.99
CA PHE A 237 4.40 -25.09 6.79
C PHE A 237 5.58 -24.14 6.91
N ALA A 238 6.24 -24.04 8.08
CA ALA A 238 7.28 -23.05 8.34
C ALA A 238 8.45 -23.15 7.35
N ASP A 239 8.88 -24.38 7.03
CA ASP A 239 9.97 -24.65 6.08
C ASP A 239 9.60 -24.34 4.62
N ARG A 240 8.32 -24.04 4.36
CA ARG A 240 7.80 -23.65 3.04
C ARG A 240 7.61 -22.14 2.90
N LEU A 241 7.84 -21.36 3.96
CA LEU A 241 7.68 -19.90 3.91
C LEU A 241 8.80 -19.26 3.09
N ILE A 242 8.39 -18.40 2.14
CA ILE A 242 9.30 -17.62 1.30
C ILE A 242 9.01 -16.14 1.55
N PHE A 243 9.99 -15.43 2.09
CA PHE A 243 9.92 -13.96 2.21
C PHE A 243 10.43 -13.34 0.92
N THR A 244 9.61 -12.50 0.28
CA THR A 244 9.91 -11.85 -0.99
C THR A 244 9.19 -10.51 -1.10
N THR A 245 9.45 -9.77 -2.16
CA THR A 245 8.85 -8.46 -2.39
C THR A 245 7.47 -8.58 -3.04
N VAL A 246 6.67 -7.51 -2.97
CA VAL A 246 5.31 -7.48 -3.53
C VAL A 246 5.33 -7.67 -5.05
N GLU A 247 6.27 -7.06 -5.76
CA GLU A 247 6.40 -7.23 -7.22
C GLU A 247 6.74 -8.68 -7.60
N LYS A 248 7.66 -9.33 -6.88
CA LYS A 248 8.03 -10.74 -7.15
C LYS A 248 6.86 -11.68 -6.84
N ALA A 249 6.20 -11.50 -5.69
CA ALA A 249 5.02 -12.27 -5.34
C ALA A 249 3.88 -12.05 -6.34
N GLY A 250 3.68 -10.80 -6.76
CA GLY A 250 2.69 -10.43 -7.78
C GLY A 250 2.98 -11.08 -9.13
N ALA A 251 4.25 -11.16 -9.56
CA ALA A 251 4.62 -11.86 -10.79
C ALA A 251 4.25 -13.35 -10.75
N LEU A 252 4.48 -14.02 -9.62
CA LEU A 252 4.07 -15.41 -9.40
C LEU A 252 2.54 -15.54 -9.43
N ALA A 253 1.84 -14.72 -8.64
CA ALA A 253 0.38 -14.73 -8.57
C ALA A 253 -0.28 -14.48 -9.93
N ARG A 254 0.24 -13.56 -10.76
CA ARG A 254 -0.30 -13.29 -12.10
C ARG A 254 -0.22 -14.48 -13.06
N SER A 255 0.74 -15.38 -12.84
CA SER A 255 0.85 -16.61 -13.65
C SER A 255 -0.14 -17.70 -13.20
N ALA A 256 -0.60 -17.62 -11.95
CA ALA A 256 -1.43 -18.63 -11.29
C ALA A 256 -2.92 -18.24 -11.16
N VAL A 257 -3.23 -16.94 -11.18
CA VAL A 257 -4.60 -16.41 -11.13
C VAL A 257 -5.10 -16.22 -12.56
N PRO A 258 -6.23 -16.81 -12.96
CA PRO A 258 -6.82 -16.53 -14.27
C PRO A 258 -7.22 -15.05 -14.36
N ALA A 259 -6.85 -14.39 -15.47
CA ALA A 259 -7.46 -13.12 -15.85
C ALA A 259 -8.98 -13.34 -16.02
N GLN A 260 -9.78 -12.42 -15.49
CA GLN A 260 -11.25 -12.44 -15.66
C GLN A 260 -11.65 -11.86 -17.01
#